data_AF-A0AB36BCT5-F1
#
_entry.id   AF-A0AB36BCT5-F1
#
_cell.length_a   1.000
_cell.length_b   1.000
_cell.length_c   1.000
_cell.angle_alpha   90.00
_cell.angle_beta   90.00
_cell.angle_gamma   90.00
#
_symmetry.space_group_name_H-M   'P 1'
#
loop_
_entity.id
_entity.type
_entity.pdbx_description
1 polymer ?
#
loop_
_entity_poly.entity_id
_entity_poly.type
_entity_poly.pdbx_seq_one_letter_code
_entity_poly.pdbx_strand_id
1 'polypeptide(L)'
;FEGKEDEMNAKCEVIKNSETQGLCRQYKQYLQNKSNNLDDEIKEIKNQISKVKGNIDKIAPLIKENNEKIEQYDKQIHKVQLNIETMQNSIEDMNAKISEKENDIKERDQQMRERLIEMQAYTGSNYYIDFLMGSSSFVDLLRRTEIVGELNTYENEQISILNKEKQKLNEDRAIVKEQKELLIEQQNNIKDDKLRVETLNNVKQELLNGYHKQESKLSAQKRQIQMAQTSLPKIDLAIAEEFDKPKKPDTAKPDNNTNNDIEKPDTQTPQEPVVPNHPNDTSNNDSFLVPLSYGWHYESGTWHYPGGGGHMGMDFSTGGTINIPVQAPAAGVILHTYSGCGNGYSNCGIPIGGGNNVLLLTKKGNTIYAMPFYHMTSIAVT
;
A
#
# COMPACT_ATOMS: atom_id res chain seq x y z
N PHE A 1 -54.32 29.10 -14.98
CA PHE A 1 -54.35 28.95 -13.52
C PHE A 1 -53.10 29.53 -12.89
N GLU A 2 -51.93 29.37 -13.53
CA GLU A 2 -50.67 30.02 -13.14
C GLU A 2 -50.81 31.54 -12.97
N GLY A 3 -50.29 32.07 -11.86
CA GLY A 3 -50.33 33.49 -11.50
C GLY A 3 -51.66 33.98 -10.93
N LYS A 4 -52.66 33.10 -10.82
CA LYS A 4 -53.98 33.40 -10.25
C LYS A 4 -54.38 32.37 -9.17
N GLU A 5 -53.41 31.66 -8.58
CA GLU A 5 -53.69 30.60 -7.62
C GLU A 5 -54.50 31.08 -6.41
N ASP A 6 -54.20 32.25 -5.85
CA ASP A 6 -54.94 32.79 -4.69
C ASP A 6 -56.42 33.09 -5.04
N GLU A 7 -56.65 33.65 -6.23
CA GLU A 7 -58.01 33.90 -6.74
C GLU A 7 -58.78 32.59 -6.98
N MET A 8 -58.10 31.56 -7.48
CA MET A 8 -58.69 30.25 -7.74
C MET A 8 -58.92 29.43 -6.47
N ASN A 9 -58.04 29.57 -5.47
CA ASN A 9 -58.23 29.00 -4.14
C ASN A 9 -59.50 29.55 -3.52
N ALA A 10 -59.66 30.88 -3.47
CA ALA A 10 -60.85 31.54 -2.93
C ALA A 10 -62.13 31.18 -3.69
N LYS A 11 -62.07 31.04 -5.03
CA LYS A 11 -63.24 30.61 -5.83
C LYS A 11 -63.62 29.15 -5.62
N CYS A 12 -62.67 28.29 -5.31
CA CYS A 12 -62.90 26.85 -5.12
C CYS A 12 -63.13 26.44 -3.66
N GLU A 13 -63.10 27.37 -2.71
CA GLU A 13 -63.53 27.15 -1.32
C GLU A 13 -65.05 26.93 -1.20
N VAL A 14 -65.85 27.59 -2.04
CA VAL A 14 -67.33 27.48 -2.02
C VAL A 14 -67.86 27.35 -3.45
N ILE A 15 -68.31 26.15 -3.82
CA ILE A 15 -68.85 25.86 -5.15
C ILE A 15 -70.29 26.34 -5.23
N LYS A 16 -70.56 27.38 -6.05
CA LYS A 16 -71.87 28.05 -6.13
C LYS A 16 -72.72 27.67 -7.35
N ASN A 17 -72.13 27.14 -8.42
CA ASN A 17 -72.82 26.74 -9.65
C ASN A 17 -72.01 25.69 -10.46
N SER A 18 -72.63 25.10 -11.48
CA SER A 18 -72.04 24.06 -12.34
C SER A 18 -70.80 24.54 -13.13
N GLU A 19 -70.77 25.80 -13.58
CA GLU A 19 -69.58 26.38 -14.24
C GLU A 19 -68.38 26.48 -13.28
N THR A 20 -68.62 26.90 -12.04
CA THR A 20 -67.59 26.97 -10.98
C THR A 20 -67.08 25.58 -10.63
N GLN A 21 -67.97 24.56 -10.64
CA GLN A 21 -67.57 23.16 -10.45
C GLN A 21 -66.63 22.67 -11.56
N GLY A 22 -66.93 22.96 -12.83
CA GLY A 22 -66.07 22.62 -13.96
C GLY A 22 -64.69 23.30 -13.88
N LEU A 23 -64.67 24.59 -13.51
CA LEU A 23 -63.43 25.36 -13.32
C LEU A 23 -62.59 24.81 -12.16
N CYS A 24 -63.20 24.44 -11.04
CA CYS A 24 -62.50 23.85 -9.90
C CYS A 24 -61.98 22.44 -10.17
N ARG A 25 -62.63 21.65 -11.04
CA ARG A 25 -62.07 20.37 -11.52
C ARG A 25 -60.78 20.58 -12.32
N GLN A 26 -60.77 21.55 -13.24
CA GLN A 26 -59.57 21.90 -14.02
C GLN A 26 -58.46 22.47 -13.12
N TYR A 27 -58.81 23.28 -12.12
CA TYR A 27 -57.85 23.83 -11.16
C TYR A 27 -57.25 22.74 -10.24
N LYS A 28 -58.07 21.76 -9.82
CA LYS A 28 -57.57 20.57 -9.10
C LYS A 28 -56.56 19.78 -9.93
N GLN A 29 -56.82 19.59 -11.23
CA GLN A 29 -55.87 18.95 -12.14
C GLN A 29 -54.57 19.76 -12.28
N TYR A 30 -54.67 21.09 -12.35
CA TYR A 30 -53.49 21.98 -12.35
C TYR A 30 -52.64 21.82 -11.09
N LEU A 31 -53.27 21.80 -9.90
CA LEU A 31 -52.55 21.58 -8.63
C LEU A 31 -51.93 20.18 -8.54
N GLN A 32 -52.61 19.15 -9.04
CA GLN A 32 -52.05 17.79 -9.14
C GLN A 32 -50.83 17.75 -10.06
N ASN A 33 -50.89 18.40 -11.23
CA ASN A 33 -49.73 18.47 -12.13
C ASN A 33 -48.57 19.24 -11.50
N LYS A 34 -48.85 20.35 -10.79
CA LYS A 34 -47.83 21.11 -10.04
C LYS A 34 -47.20 20.27 -8.93
N SER A 35 -48.00 19.49 -8.21
CA SER A 35 -47.53 18.53 -7.20
C SER A 35 -46.62 17.47 -7.82
N ASN A 36 -47.03 16.85 -8.93
CA ASN A 36 -46.25 15.82 -9.60
C ASN A 36 -44.89 16.36 -10.10
N ASN A 37 -44.87 17.56 -10.68
CA ASN A 37 -43.63 18.20 -11.13
C ASN A 37 -42.66 18.45 -9.96
N LEU A 38 -43.16 18.94 -8.83
CA LEU A 38 -42.34 19.15 -7.62
C LEU A 38 -41.84 17.82 -7.03
N ASP A 39 -42.63 16.74 -7.10
CA ASP A 39 -42.19 15.40 -6.69
C ASP A 39 -41.07 14.87 -7.61
N ASP A 40 -41.16 15.11 -8.91
CA ASP A 40 -40.11 14.77 -9.88
C ASP A 40 -38.82 15.56 -9.63
N GLU A 41 -38.91 16.87 -9.34
CA GLU A 41 -37.76 17.69 -8.93
C GLU A 41 -37.13 17.18 -7.63
N ILE A 42 -37.93 16.82 -6.63
CA ILE A 42 -37.44 16.23 -5.37
C ILE A 42 -36.74 14.90 -5.65
N LYS A 43 -37.27 14.08 -6.56
CA LYS A 43 -36.67 12.79 -6.94
C LYS A 43 -35.32 13.00 -7.63
N GLU A 44 -35.21 13.97 -8.53
CA GLU A 44 -33.96 14.29 -9.20
C GLU A 44 -32.91 14.83 -8.22
N ILE A 45 -33.28 15.74 -7.32
CA ILE A 45 -32.35 16.24 -6.29
C ILE A 45 -31.92 15.12 -5.33
N LYS A 46 -32.82 14.21 -4.96
CA LYS A 46 -32.45 13.01 -4.17
C LYS A 46 -31.41 12.17 -4.90
N ASN A 47 -31.57 11.94 -6.21
CA ASN A 47 -30.58 11.21 -7.01
C ASN A 47 -29.23 11.92 -7.04
N GLN A 48 -29.22 13.25 -7.20
CA GLN A 48 -27.98 14.03 -7.17
C GLN A 48 -27.28 13.97 -5.81
N ILE A 49 -28.03 14.09 -4.71
CA ILE A 49 -27.50 13.92 -3.34
C ILE A 49 -26.87 12.52 -3.19
N SER A 50 -27.55 11.47 -3.65
CA SER A 50 -27.02 10.10 -3.59
C SER A 50 -25.72 9.94 -4.38
N LYS A 51 -25.62 10.56 -5.57
CA LYS A 51 -24.37 10.56 -6.36
C LYS A 51 -23.23 11.28 -5.63
N VAL A 52 -23.51 12.44 -5.03
CA VAL A 52 -22.51 13.20 -4.26
C VAL A 52 -22.06 12.42 -3.03
N LYS A 53 -22.98 11.81 -2.28
CA LYS A 53 -22.63 10.91 -1.16
C LYS A 53 -21.76 9.74 -1.59
N GLY A 54 -22.11 9.08 -2.69
CA GLY A 54 -21.28 8.01 -3.25
C GLY A 54 -19.86 8.46 -3.62
N ASN A 55 -19.67 9.71 -4.05
CA ASN A 55 -18.32 10.26 -4.28
C ASN A 55 -17.59 10.57 -2.97
N ILE A 56 -18.28 11.08 -1.95
CA ILE A 56 -17.74 11.30 -0.60
C ILE A 56 -17.25 9.98 -0.01
N ASP A 57 -18.09 8.94 -0.05
CA ASP A 57 -17.79 7.61 0.49
C ASP A 57 -16.59 6.95 -0.21
N LYS A 58 -16.32 7.30 -1.48
CA LYS A 58 -15.13 6.84 -2.22
C LYS A 58 -13.86 7.62 -1.85
N ILE A 59 -13.97 8.91 -1.56
CA ILE A 59 -12.79 9.78 -1.35
C ILE A 59 -12.32 9.78 0.10
N ALA A 60 -13.25 9.75 1.06
CA ALA A 60 -12.92 9.71 2.49
C ALA A 60 -11.94 8.57 2.87
N PRO A 61 -12.14 7.30 2.44
CA PRO A 61 -11.19 6.24 2.75
C PRO A 61 -9.84 6.44 2.07
N LEU A 62 -9.81 6.96 0.84
CA LEU A 62 -8.56 7.25 0.12
C LEU A 62 -7.72 8.34 0.78
N ILE A 63 -8.35 9.31 1.45
CA ILE A 63 -7.64 10.32 2.24
C ILE A 63 -7.03 9.68 3.49
N LYS A 64 -7.79 8.80 4.16
CA LYS A 64 -7.30 8.06 5.33
C LYS A 64 -6.10 7.17 4.96
N GLU A 65 -6.22 6.40 3.90
CA GLU A 65 -5.13 5.55 3.38
C GLU A 65 -3.89 6.37 3.01
N ASN A 66 -4.07 7.51 2.34
CA ASN A 66 -2.98 8.42 2.04
C ASN A 66 -2.28 8.96 3.31
N ASN A 67 -3.05 9.32 4.35
CA ASN A 67 -2.48 9.76 5.63
C ASN A 67 -1.67 8.66 6.31
N GLU A 68 -2.18 7.43 6.34
CA GLU A 68 -1.45 6.27 6.87
C GLU A 68 -0.16 6.03 6.09
N LYS A 69 -0.20 6.18 4.76
CA LYS A 69 0.99 6.06 3.91
C LYS A 69 2.03 7.16 4.17
N ILE A 70 1.59 8.40 4.42
CA ILE A 70 2.46 9.51 4.82
C ILE A 70 3.17 9.19 6.14
N GLU A 71 2.43 8.69 7.15
CA GLU A 71 3.02 8.26 8.43
C GLU A 71 4.03 7.11 8.26
N GLN A 72 3.74 6.16 7.35
CA GLN A 72 4.67 5.09 7.03
C GLN A 72 5.96 5.63 6.38
N TYR A 73 5.86 6.62 5.49
CA TYR A 73 7.03 7.27 4.93
C TYR A 73 7.85 8.01 5.99
N ASP A 74 7.21 8.70 6.95
CA ASP A 74 7.91 9.35 8.05
C ASP A 74 8.70 8.35 8.91
N LYS A 75 8.10 7.20 9.23
CA LYS A 75 8.80 6.12 9.95
C LYS A 75 9.99 5.58 9.16
N GLN A 76 9.84 5.40 7.84
CA GLN A 76 10.93 4.95 6.98
C GLN A 76 12.07 5.97 6.89
N ILE A 77 11.75 7.25 6.70
CA ILE A 77 12.73 8.35 6.69
C ILE A 77 13.51 8.38 7.99
N HIS A 78 12.83 8.27 9.14
CA HIS A 78 13.47 8.24 10.44
C HIS A 78 14.40 7.03 10.62
N LYS A 79 13.96 5.83 10.21
CA LYS A 79 14.80 4.63 10.25
C LYS A 79 16.04 4.75 9.37
N VAL A 80 15.89 5.26 8.15
CA VAL A 80 17.03 5.48 7.24
C VAL A 80 17.98 6.52 7.82
N GLN A 81 17.47 7.56 8.48
CA GLN A 81 18.30 8.57 9.12
C GLN A 81 19.14 8.00 10.27
N LEU A 82 18.56 7.16 11.13
CA LEU A 82 19.31 6.46 12.19
C LEU A 82 20.40 5.54 11.63
N ASN A 83 20.13 4.87 10.51
CA ASN A 83 21.14 4.04 9.84
C ASN A 83 22.29 4.90 9.29
N ILE A 84 21.98 6.05 8.68
CA ILE A 84 22.99 7.01 8.19
C ILE A 84 23.86 7.53 9.34
N GLU A 85 23.27 7.87 10.49
CA GLU A 85 24.00 8.31 11.69
C GLU A 85 24.91 7.19 12.22
N THR A 86 24.43 5.95 12.24
CA THR A 86 25.24 4.79 12.66
C THR A 86 26.42 4.57 11.71
N MET A 87 26.21 4.67 10.40
CA MET A 87 27.28 4.55 9.40
C MET A 87 28.29 5.70 9.52
N GLN A 88 27.83 6.92 9.81
CA GLN A 88 28.69 8.06 10.04
C GLN A 88 29.62 7.82 11.23
N ASN A 89 29.08 7.34 12.36
CA ASN A 89 29.87 6.99 13.53
C ASN A 89 30.88 5.86 13.23
N SER A 90 30.48 4.85 12.44
CA SER A 90 31.40 3.79 12.02
C SER A 90 32.55 4.31 11.16
N ILE A 91 32.29 5.28 10.27
CA ILE A 91 33.32 5.92 9.45
C ILE A 91 34.29 6.71 10.33
N GLU A 92 33.80 7.41 11.34
CA GLU A 92 34.62 8.17 12.29
C GLU A 92 35.51 7.25 13.13
N ASP A 93 34.98 6.14 13.65
CA ASP A 93 35.75 5.12 14.37
C ASP A 93 36.82 4.48 13.48
N MET A 94 36.49 4.12 12.23
CA MET A 94 37.46 3.61 11.27
C MET A 94 38.57 4.63 10.97
N ASN A 95 38.24 5.92 10.85
CA ASN A 95 39.24 6.98 10.65
C ASN A 95 40.19 7.10 11.85
N ALA A 96 39.67 7.01 13.07
CA ALA A 96 40.49 7.03 14.28
C ALA A 96 41.46 5.85 14.31
N LYS A 97 40.97 4.63 14.04
CA LYS A 97 41.81 3.42 13.95
C LYS A 97 42.87 3.49 12.86
N ILE A 98 42.53 4.06 11.69
CA ILE A 98 43.50 4.27 10.61
C ILE A 98 44.62 5.23 11.07
N SER A 99 44.28 6.32 11.76
CA SER A 99 45.24 7.28 12.30
C SER A 99 46.15 6.66 13.38
N GLU A 100 45.58 5.84 14.27
CA GLU A 100 46.34 5.08 15.26
C GLU A 100 47.35 4.15 14.59
N LYS A 101 46.92 3.35 13.61
CA LYS A 101 47.81 2.45 12.86
C LYS A 101 48.89 3.20 12.09
N GLU A 102 48.60 4.39 11.56
CA GLU A 102 49.60 5.25 10.93
C GLU A 102 50.69 5.71 11.91
N ASN A 103 50.32 6.02 13.15
CA ASN A 103 51.27 6.39 14.19
C ASN A 103 52.07 5.18 14.67
N ASP A 104 51.43 4.02 14.88
CA ASP A 104 52.11 2.77 15.24
C ASP A 104 53.17 2.37 14.21
N ILE A 105 52.84 2.50 12.91
CA ILE A 105 53.78 2.23 11.81
C ILE A 105 54.97 3.20 11.88
N LYS A 106 54.72 4.50 12.08
CA LYS A 106 55.79 5.50 12.18
C LYS A 106 56.70 5.27 13.38
N GLU A 107 56.11 4.96 14.54
CA GLU A 107 56.85 4.70 15.77
C GLU A 107 57.72 3.44 15.62
N ARG A 108 57.16 2.34 15.10
CA ARG A 108 57.95 1.12 14.86
C ARG A 108 59.05 1.33 13.82
N ASP A 109 58.78 2.03 12.74
CA ASP A 109 59.77 2.33 11.72
C ASP A 109 60.89 3.26 12.26
N GLN A 110 60.56 4.17 13.17
CA GLN A 110 61.55 4.98 13.91
C GLN A 110 62.37 4.11 14.89
N GLN A 111 61.73 3.30 15.73
CA GLN A 111 62.42 2.41 16.67
C GLN A 111 63.33 1.41 15.95
N MET A 112 62.88 0.86 14.82
CA MET A 112 63.68 0.00 13.96
C MET A 112 64.91 0.75 13.42
N ARG A 113 64.74 1.98 12.93
CA ARG A 113 65.87 2.83 12.46
C ARG A 113 66.82 3.20 13.58
N GLU A 114 66.32 3.62 14.74
CA GLU A 114 67.14 3.97 15.90
C GLU A 114 67.94 2.76 16.37
N ARG A 115 67.32 1.57 16.44
CA ARG A 115 68.02 0.33 16.78
C ARG A 115 69.10 -0.02 15.75
N LEU A 116 68.82 0.13 14.45
CA LEU A 116 69.84 -0.06 13.39
C LEU A 116 70.98 0.97 13.50
N ILE A 117 70.66 2.23 13.82
CA ILE A 117 71.66 3.29 14.04
C ILE A 117 72.46 3.03 15.30
N GLU A 118 71.87 2.58 16.41
CA GLU A 118 72.61 2.20 17.61
C GLU A 118 73.58 1.07 17.28
N MET A 119 73.07 0.00 16.64
CA MET A 119 73.90 -1.09 16.16
C MET A 119 75.00 -0.62 15.19
N GLN A 120 74.76 0.46 14.43
CA GLN A 120 75.74 1.12 13.57
C GLN A 120 76.64 2.16 14.30
N ALA A 121 76.21 2.84 15.35
CA ALA A 121 77.02 3.81 16.10
C ALA A 121 78.09 3.09 16.91
N TYR A 122 77.82 1.83 17.28
CA TYR A 122 78.81 0.85 17.74
C TYR A 122 79.69 0.27 16.60
N THR A 123 79.58 0.77 15.35
CA THR A 123 80.45 0.45 14.18
C THR A 123 81.54 1.48 13.92
N GLY A 124 81.86 2.32 14.90
CA GLY A 124 83.15 3.00 14.95
C GLY A 124 84.28 1.99 15.20
N SER A 125 84.71 1.29 14.15
CA SER A 125 85.86 0.36 14.08
C SER A 125 85.97 -0.67 15.23
N ASN A 126 85.64 -1.95 14.92
CA ASN A 126 86.04 -3.16 15.66
C ASN A 126 85.21 -3.72 16.84
N TYR A 127 83.88 -3.50 16.96
CA TYR A 127 83.05 -4.21 17.98
C TYR A 127 81.92 -5.10 17.45
N TYR A 128 81.41 -4.96 16.22
CA TYR A 128 80.47 -5.97 15.64
C TYR A 128 81.17 -7.31 15.43
N ILE A 129 82.40 -7.28 14.91
CA ILE A 129 83.31 -8.42 14.90
C ILE A 129 83.61 -8.87 16.34
N ASP A 130 83.69 -7.99 17.35
CA ASP A 130 84.00 -8.36 18.75
C ASP A 130 82.78 -8.82 19.58
N PHE A 131 81.56 -8.49 19.18
CA PHE A 131 80.30 -9.06 19.71
C PHE A 131 80.08 -10.46 19.12
N LEU A 132 80.45 -10.62 17.84
CA LEU A 132 80.49 -11.90 17.14
C LEU A 132 81.69 -12.77 17.59
N MET A 133 82.86 -12.19 17.88
CA MET A 133 84.09 -12.89 18.29
C MET A 133 84.24 -13.03 19.82
N GLY A 134 83.68 -12.13 20.61
CA GLY A 134 83.49 -12.23 22.06
C GLY A 134 82.35 -13.16 22.45
N SER A 135 81.86 -13.93 21.48
CA SER A 135 81.06 -15.11 21.71
C SER A 135 81.89 -16.15 22.49
N SER A 136 81.30 -16.78 23.49
CA SER A 136 82.02 -17.80 24.30
C SER A 136 82.32 -19.08 23.51
N SER A 137 81.70 -19.23 22.33
CA SER A 137 81.83 -20.38 21.42
C SER A 137 81.28 -20.04 20.03
N PHE A 138 81.65 -20.81 19.00
CA PHE A 138 81.08 -20.69 17.65
C PHE A 138 79.53 -20.76 17.61
N VAL A 139 78.92 -21.45 18.57
CA VAL A 139 77.45 -21.53 18.71
C VAL A 139 76.85 -20.21 19.21
N ASP A 140 77.56 -19.47 20.07
CA ASP A 140 77.14 -18.17 20.59
C ASP A 140 77.26 -17.08 19.51
N LEU A 141 78.27 -17.17 18.63
CA LEU A 141 78.40 -16.35 17.42
C LEU A 141 77.21 -16.54 16.46
N LEU A 142 76.87 -17.79 16.15
CA LEU A 142 75.73 -18.10 15.28
C LEU A 142 74.42 -17.55 15.87
N ARG A 143 74.17 -17.76 17.17
CA ARG A 143 72.98 -17.25 17.87
C ARG A 143 72.90 -15.72 17.83
N ARG A 144 74.00 -15.02 18.03
CA ARG A 144 74.04 -13.55 18.00
C ARG A 144 73.74 -12.97 16.62
N THR A 145 74.19 -13.66 15.56
CA THR A 145 73.90 -13.27 14.18
C THR A 145 72.43 -13.55 13.81
N GLU A 146 71.92 -14.70 14.27
CA GLU A 146 70.53 -15.12 14.13
C GLU A 146 69.58 -14.14 14.83
N ILE A 147 69.85 -13.73 16.07
CA ILE A 147 69.03 -12.76 16.83
C ILE A 147 68.85 -11.44 16.08
N VAL A 148 69.89 -10.91 15.43
CA VAL A 148 69.79 -9.65 14.67
C VAL A 148 68.96 -9.82 13.41
N GLY A 149 69.15 -10.92 12.69
CA GLY A 149 68.37 -11.26 11.50
C GLY A 149 66.90 -11.52 11.84
N GLU A 150 66.62 -12.26 12.90
CA GLU A 150 65.29 -12.55 13.41
C GLU A 150 64.58 -11.28 13.86
N LEU A 151 65.27 -10.38 14.57
CA LEU A 151 64.68 -9.13 15.06
C LEU A 151 64.29 -8.20 13.91
N ASN A 152 65.16 -8.02 12.92
CA ASN A 152 64.84 -7.20 11.75
C ASN A 152 63.71 -7.83 10.91
N THR A 153 63.69 -9.16 10.79
CA THR A 153 62.60 -9.87 10.12
C THR A 153 61.27 -9.69 10.86
N TYR A 154 61.29 -9.79 12.19
CA TYR A 154 60.14 -9.58 13.05
C TYR A 154 59.58 -8.16 12.95
N GLU A 155 60.41 -7.11 13.04
CA GLU A 155 59.95 -5.72 12.93
C GLU A 155 59.33 -5.43 11.56
N ASN A 156 59.95 -5.91 10.47
CA ASN A 156 59.40 -5.79 9.12
C ASN A 156 58.08 -6.57 8.96
N GLU A 157 57.96 -7.74 9.60
CA GLU A 157 56.71 -8.50 9.62
C GLU A 157 55.61 -7.75 10.37
N GLN A 158 55.90 -7.14 11.53
CA GLN A 158 54.92 -6.35 12.28
C GLN A 158 54.46 -5.11 11.50
N ILE A 159 55.38 -4.39 10.85
CA ILE A 159 55.04 -3.26 9.97
C ILE A 159 54.19 -3.74 8.79
N SER A 160 54.50 -4.91 8.22
CA SER A 160 53.70 -5.52 7.14
C SER A 160 52.28 -5.86 7.59
N ILE A 161 52.11 -6.44 8.79
CA ILE A 161 50.81 -6.74 9.38
C ILE A 161 50.00 -5.45 9.59
N LEU A 162 50.60 -4.41 10.19
CA LEU A 162 49.93 -3.12 10.40
C LEU A 162 49.51 -2.45 9.09
N ASN A 163 50.34 -2.54 8.04
CA ASN A 163 49.99 -2.04 6.71
C ASN A 163 48.79 -2.81 6.11
N LYS A 164 48.74 -4.14 6.26
CA LYS A 164 47.60 -4.94 5.80
C LYS A 164 46.32 -4.60 6.56
N GLU A 165 46.39 -4.47 7.88
CA GLU A 165 45.24 -4.05 8.71
C GLU A 165 44.74 -2.66 8.32
N LYS A 166 45.66 -1.71 8.11
CA LYS A 166 45.34 -0.36 7.63
C LYS A 166 44.69 -0.40 6.25
N GLN A 167 45.19 -1.20 5.32
CA GLN A 167 44.60 -1.34 3.99
C GLN A 167 43.17 -1.87 4.10
N LYS A 168 42.96 -2.94 4.86
CA LYS A 168 41.63 -3.50 5.09
C LYS A 168 40.66 -2.48 5.70
N LEU A 169 41.09 -1.71 6.70
CA LEU A 169 40.28 -0.62 7.27
C LEU A 169 39.91 0.45 6.24
N ASN A 170 40.81 0.78 5.30
CA ASN A 170 40.51 1.73 4.24
C ASN A 170 39.49 1.18 3.23
N GLU A 171 39.59 -0.10 2.88
CA GLU A 171 38.64 -0.79 2.01
C GLU A 171 37.25 -0.87 2.68
N ASP A 172 37.18 -1.32 3.93
CA ASP A 172 35.94 -1.39 4.71
C ASP A 172 35.29 0.01 4.85
N ARG A 173 36.09 1.05 5.13
CA ARG A 173 35.61 2.44 5.20
C ARG A 173 35.03 2.91 3.87
N ALA A 174 35.65 2.56 2.74
CA ALA A 174 35.15 2.92 1.42
C ALA A 174 33.78 2.27 1.15
N ILE A 175 33.62 0.99 1.50
CA ILE A 175 32.35 0.26 1.38
C ILE A 175 31.26 0.91 2.24
N VAL A 176 31.55 1.21 3.51
CA VAL A 176 30.57 1.86 4.40
C VAL A 176 30.18 3.25 3.87
N LYS A 177 31.13 4.00 3.31
CA LYS A 177 30.86 5.31 2.69
C LYS A 177 29.93 5.17 1.48
N GLU A 178 30.17 4.20 0.60
CA GLU A 178 29.30 3.94 -0.56
C GLU A 178 27.88 3.54 -0.11
N GLN A 179 27.76 2.64 0.87
CA GLN A 179 26.47 2.26 1.45
C GLN A 179 25.72 3.45 2.05
N LYS A 180 26.43 4.37 2.70
CA LYS A 180 25.85 5.61 3.24
C LYS A 180 25.28 6.50 2.13
N GLU A 181 26.01 6.70 1.03
CA GLU A 181 25.53 7.49 -0.10
C GLU A 181 24.27 6.88 -0.74
N LEU A 182 24.22 5.54 -0.88
CA LEU A 182 23.02 4.84 -1.35
C LEU A 182 21.82 5.05 -0.41
N LEU A 183 22.04 5.04 0.91
CA LEU A 183 20.96 5.34 1.88
C LEU A 183 20.49 6.79 1.80
N ILE A 184 21.39 7.75 1.51
CA ILE A 184 21.01 9.16 1.30
C ILE A 184 20.13 9.28 0.06
N GLU A 185 20.49 8.62 -1.04
CA GLU A 185 19.68 8.59 -2.26
C GLU A 185 18.30 7.95 -2.00
N GLN A 186 18.28 6.81 -1.29
CA GLN A 186 17.03 6.17 -0.88
C GLN A 186 16.17 7.10 -0.01
N GLN A 187 16.77 7.85 0.92
CA GLN A 187 16.06 8.80 1.76
C GLN A 187 15.41 9.91 0.91
N ASN A 188 16.11 10.43 -0.09
CA ASN A 188 15.59 11.46 -0.98
C ASN A 188 14.42 10.94 -1.82
N ASN A 189 14.54 9.74 -2.40
CA ASN A 189 13.45 9.11 -3.15
C ASN A 189 12.19 8.94 -2.28
N ILE A 190 12.35 8.51 -1.02
CA ILE A 190 11.21 8.39 -0.08
C ILE A 190 10.60 9.76 0.23
N LYS A 191 11.40 10.81 0.39
CA LYS A 191 10.91 12.19 0.63
C LYS A 191 10.11 12.71 -0.57
N ASP A 192 10.58 12.45 -1.79
CA ASP A 192 9.88 12.85 -3.01
C ASP A 192 8.54 12.11 -3.17
N ASP A 193 8.53 10.79 -2.91
CA ASP A 193 7.30 9.99 -2.90
C ASP A 193 6.31 10.48 -1.83
N LYS A 194 6.80 10.82 -0.64
CA LYS A 194 5.99 11.41 0.43
C LYS A 194 5.33 12.71 -0.03
N LEU A 195 6.11 13.62 -0.61
CA LEU A 195 5.62 14.91 -1.12
C LEU A 195 4.54 14.72 -2.20
N ARG A 196 4.73 13.75 -3.10
CA ARG A 196 3.74 13.42 -4.13
C ARG A 196 2.43 12.91 -3.52
N VAL A 197 2.50 12.10 -2.46
CA VAL A 197 1.29 11.62 -1.77
C VAL A 197 0.61 12.76 -0.99
N GLU A 198 1.37 13.62 -0.31
CA GLU A 198 0.84 14.79 0.42
C GLU A 198 0.09 15.75 -0.51
N THR A 199 0.68 16.09 -1.66
CA THR A 199 0.04 16.98 -2.65
C THR A 199 -1.27 16.38 -3.18
N LEU A 200 -1.28 15.09 -3.54
CA LEU A 200 -2.49 14.38 -3.95
C LEU A 200 -3.54 14.34 -2.83
N ASN A 201 -3.10 14.19 -1.58
CA ASN A 201 -3.99 14.16 -0.44
C ASN A 201 -4.68 15.51 -0.20
N ASN A 202 -3.94 16.61 -0.31
CA ASN A 202 -4.47 17.96 -0.20
C ASN A 202 -5.54 18.23 -1.27
N VAL A 203 -5.27 17.85 -2.53
CA VAL A 203 -6.26 17.96 -3.62
C VAL A 203 -7.52 17.15 -3.32
N LYS A 204 -7.38 15.92 -2.79
CA LYS A 204 -8.53 15.10 -2.38
C LYS A 204 -9.33 15.74 -1.24
N GLN A 205 -8.67 16.36 -0.27
CA GLN A 205 -9.33 17.08 0.83
C GLN A 205 -10.12 18.29 0.33
N GLU A 206 -9.55 19.08 -0.59
CA GLU A 206 -10.27 20.18 -1.24
C GLU A 206 -11.49 19.68 -2.01
N LEU A 207 -11.34 18.58 -2.74
CA LEU A 207 -12.43 17.95 -3.49
C LEU A 207 -13.54 17.45 -2.54
N LEU A 208 -13.18 16.83 -1.42
CA LEU A 208 -14.12 16.38 -0.38
C LEU A 208 -14.92 17.56 0.19
N ASN A 209 -14.23 18.67 0.51
CA ASN A 209 -14.88 19.91 0.97
C ASN A 209 -15.83 20.49 -0.10
N GLY A 210 -15.45 20.37 -1.38
CA GLY A 210 -16.32 20.72 -2.51
C GLY A 210 -17.61 19.90 -2.52
N TYR A 211 -17.52 18.57 -2.36
CA TYR A 211 -18.69 17.71 -2.31
C TYR A 211 -19.60 17.99 -1.11
N HIS A 212 -19.06 18.25 0.08
CA HIS A 212 -19.89 18.65 1.23
C HIS A 212 -20.63 19.97 1.00
N LYS A 213 -19.98 20.95 0.34
CA LYS A 213 -20.66 22.21 -0.06
C LYS A 213 -21.78 21.94 -1.07
N GLN A 214 -21.56 21.04 -2.03
CA GLN A 214 -22.59 20.68 -3.01
C GLN A 214 -23.77 19.95 -2.36
N GLU A 215 -23.51 19.00 -1.47
CA GLU A 215 -24.52 18.28 -0.71
C GLU A 215 -25.39 19.25 0.11
N SER A 216 -24.76 20.20 0.81
CA SER A 216 -25.48 21.23 1.58
C SER A 216 -26.40 22.10 0.72
N LYS A 217 -25.94 22.52 -0.47
CA LYS A 217 -26.76 23.28 -1.42
C LYS A 217 -27.96 22.49 -1.92
N LEU A 218 -27.75 21.24 -2.33
CA LEU A 218 -28.82 20.35 -2.81
C LEU A 218 -29.83 20.03 -1.69
N SER A 219 -29.35 19.81 -0.47
CA SER A 219 -30.17 19.66 0.74
C SER A 219 -31.07 20.87 0.99
N ALA A 220 -30.52 22.08 0.89
CA ALA A 220 -31.28 23.32 1.05
C ALA A 220 -32.35 23.49 -0.06
N GLN A 221 -32.00 23.23 -1.32
CA GLN A 221 -32.94 23.27 -2.45
C GLN A 221 -34.09 22.26 -2.26
N LYS A 222 -33.78 21.02 -1.88
CA LYS A 222 -34.79 20.01 -1.57
C LYS A 222 -35.76 20.48 -0.48
N ARG A 223 -35.26 21.12 0.58
CA ARG A 223 -36.10 21.65 1.66
C ARG A 223 -37.03 22.76 1.16
N GLN A 224 -36.55 23.66 0.30
CA GLN A 224 -37.37 24.71 -0.30
C GLN A 224 -38.49 24.14 -1.17
N ILE A 225 -38.19 23.17 -2.03
CA ILE A 225 -39.17 22.52 -2.90
C ILE A 225 -40.18 21.71 -2.06
N GLN A 226 -39.74 21.06 -0.99
CA GLN A 226 -40.63 20.32 -0.09
C GLN A 226 -41.56 21.24 0.71
N MET A 227 -41.10 22.45 1.06
CA MET A 227 -41.98 23.49 1.63
C MET A 227 -43.02 23.97 0.61
N ALA A 228 -42.60 24.21 -0.64
CA ALA A 228 -43.51 24.58 -1.72
C ALA A 228 -44.57 23.48 -1.96
N GLN A 229 -44.16 22.21 -1.95
CA GLN A 229 -45.05 21.05 -2.07
C GLN A 229 -46.09 20.99 -0.93
N THR A 230 -45.64 21.21 0.31
CA THR A 230 -46.53 21.17 1.49
C THR A 230 -47.48 22.37 1.53
N SER A 231 -47.09 23.50 0.93
CA SER A 231 -47.91 24.71 0.83
C SER A 231 -48.99 24.65 -0.26
N LEU A 232 -49.03 23.59 -1.08
CA LEU A 232 -50.07 23.44 -2.10
C LEU A 232 -51.46 23.26 -1.45
N PRO A 233 -52.47 24.04 -1.88
CA PRO A 233 -53.82 23.96 -1.34
C PRO A 233 -54.49 22.64 -1.75
N LYS A 234 -55.30 22.07 -0.85
CA LYS A 234 -56.10 20.86 -1.12
C LYS A 234 -57.53 21.26 -1.44
N ILE A 235 -57.97 21.00 -2.66
CA ILE A 235 -59.36 21.25 -3.09
C ILE A 235 -60.20 20.01 -2.85
N ASP A 236 -61.17 20.11 -1.94
CA ASP A 236 -62.18 19.09 -1.74
C ASP A 236 -63.38 19.33 -2.68
N LEU A 237 -63.68 18.34 -3.52
CA LEU A 237 -64.79 18.42 -4.48
C LEU A 237 -66.06 17.73 -3.94
N ALA A 238 -66.04 17.17 -2.73
CA ALA A 238 -67.16 16.41 -2.17
C ALA A 238 -68.46 17.24 -2.02
N ILE A 239 -68.34 18.55 -1.81
CA ILE A 239 -69.48 19.49 -1.71
C ILE A 239 -70.20 19.66 -3.07
N ALA A 240 -69.56 19.28 -4.18
CA ALA A 240 -70.12 19.41 -5.53
C ALA A 240 -71.06 18.27 -5.93
N GLU A 241 -71.10 17.16 -5.18
CA GLU A 241 -71.98 16.02 -5.50
C GLU A 241 -73.47 16.33 -5.30
N GLU A 242 -73.79 17.43 -4.61
CA GLU A 242 -75.17 17.83 -4.35
C GLU A 242 -75.85 18.50 -5.57
N PHE A 243 -75.06 19.04 -6.50
CA PHE A 243 -75.55 19.68 -7.73
C PHE A 243 -75.71 18.71 -8.92
N ASP A 244 -75.16 17.50 -8.82
CA ASP A 244 -75.19 16.48 -9.87
C ASP A 244 -76.33 15.45 -9.68
N LYS A 245 -77.21 15.58 -8.66
CA LYS A 245 -78.34 14.65 -8.43
C LYS A 245 -79.44 14.82 -9.49
N PRO A 246 -79.69 13.83 -10.38
CA PRO A 246 -80.93 13.77 -11.14
C PRO A 246 -82.04 13.21 -10.23
N LYS A 247 -83.25 13.77 -10.29
CA LYS A 247 -84.44 13.18 -9.64
C LYS A 247 -84.68 11.75 -10.16
N LYS A 248 -84.73 10.76 -9.25
CA LYS A 248 -85.05 9.34 -9.53
C LYS A 248 -86.49 9.15 -10.04
N PRO A 249 -86.76 8.04 -10.75
CA PRO A 249 -87.67 7.02 -10.20
C PRO A 249 -87.15 5.55 -10.31
N ASP A 250 -87.85 4.67 -9.58
CA ASP A 250 -87.60 3.26 -9.22
C ASP A 250 -87.53 2.21 -10.36
N THR A 251 -86.75 1.11 -10.16
CA THR A 251 -87.24 -0.29 -9.95
C THR A 251 -86.16 -1.39 -10.13
N ALA A 252 -86.26 -2.41 -9.25
CA ALA A 252 -85.97 -3.86 -9.34
C ALA A 252 -84.70 -4.48 -10.01
N LYS A 253 -84.06 -5.38 -9.24
CA LYS A 253 -83.11 -6.49 -9.58
C LYS A 253 -83.80 -7.60 -10.40
N PRO A 254 -83.11 -8.53 -11.15
CA PRO A 254 -82.12 -9.48 -10.62
C PRO A 254 -80.98 -9.99 -11.56
N ASP A 255 -80.21 -10.95 -11.02
CA ASP A 255 -78.98 -11.65 -11.42
C ASP A 255 -78.84 -12.21 -12.86
N ASN A 256 -77.60 -12.33 -13.37
CA ASN A 256 -76.95 -13.63 -13.63
C ASN A 256 -75.50 -13.57 -14.17
N ASN A 257 -74.75 -14.62 -13.77
CA ASN A 257 -73.42 -15.12 -14.16
C ASN A 257 -72.96 -14.96 -15.62
N THR A 258 -71.64 -14.84 -15.84
CA THR A 258 -70.85 -15.84 -16.60
C THR A 258 -69.33 -15.68 -16.41
N ASN A 259 -68.66 -16.84 -16.28
CA ASN A 259 -67.22 -17.09 -16.23
C ASN A 259 -66.53 -16.89 -17.59
N ASN A 260 -65.20 -16.71 -17.59
CA ASN A 260 -64.22 -17.58 -18.30
C ASN A 260 -62.77 -17.07 -18.11
N ASP A 261 -62.06 -17.67 -17.14
CA ASP A 261 -60.87 -18.52 -17.28
C ASP A 261 -59.69 -18.25 -18.26
N ILE A 262 -58.48 -18.51 -17.70
CA ILE A 262 -57.19 -18.97 -18.30
C ILE A 262 -56.30 -17.85 -18.92
N GLU A 263 -55.02 -17.63 -18.58
CA GLU A 263 -53.90 -18.58 -18.39
C GLU A 263 -52.73 -17.93 -17.57
N LYS A 264 -51.99 -18.74 -16.81
CA LYS A 264 -50.66 -18.46 -16.22
C LYS A 264 -49.66 -19.43 -16.86
N PRO A 265 -48.44 -18.99 -17.20
CA PRO A 265 -47.24 -19.57 -16.56
C PRO A 265 -46.12 -18.51 -16.47
N ASP A 266 -44.93 -18.71 -15.92
CA ASP A 266 -44.37 -19.51 -14.85
C ASP A 266 -42.99 -18.86 -14.57
N THR A 267 -42.54 -19.00 -13.35
CA THR A 267 -41.30 -18.53 -12.76
C THR A 267 -40.14 -19.42 -13.23
N GLN A 268 -39.05 -18.84 -13.75
CA GLN A 268 -37.75 -19.52 -13.80
C GLN A 268 -36.60 -18.62 -13.36
N THR A 269 -35.86 -19.18 -12.41
CA THR A 269 -34.56 -18.82 -11.84
C THR A 269 -33.45 -18.71 -12.90
N PRO A 270 -32.49 -17.78 -12.75
CA PRO A 270 -31.20 -17.89 -13.44
C PRO A 270 -30.15 -18.59 -12.56
N GLN A 271 -29.55 -19.64 -13.14
CA GLN A 271 -28.34 -20.32 -12.70
C GLN A 271 -27.09 -19.46 -12.92
N GLU A 272 -26.07 -19.69 -12.08
CA GLU A 272 -24.69 -19.25 -12.25
C GLU A 272 -24.05 -19.80 -13.54
N PRO A 273 -23.11 -19.08 -14.17
CA PRO A 273 -22.22 -19.66 -15.17
C PRO A 273 -20.88 -20.08 -14.55
N VAL A 274 -20.61 -21.37 -14.75
CA VAL A 274 -19.37 -22.10 -14.55
C VAL A 274 -18.28 -21.64 -15.53
N VAL A 275 -17.05 -21.52 -15.03
CA VAL A 275 -15.79 -21.34 -15.78
C VAL A 275 -15.43 -22.63 -16.53
N PRO A 276 -14.82 -22.56 -17.72
CA PRO A 276 -13.58 -23.33 -17.86
C PRO A 276 -12.48 -22.70 -18.74
N ASN A 277 -11.27 -22.79 -18.17
CA ASN A 277 -9.96 -23.09 -18.74
C ASN A 277 -9.24 -22.19 -19.78
N HIS A 278 -7.99 -21.93 -19.38
CA HIS A 278 -6.81 -21.44 -20.10
C HIS A 278 -6.63 -21.94 -21.54
N PRO A 279 -6.08 -21.06 -22.38
CA PRO A 279 -4.79 -21.33 -23.00
C PRO A 279 -3.76 -20.22 -22.72
N ASN A 280 -2.49 -20.52 -23.02
CA ASN A 280 -1.34 -19.63 -22.98
C ASN A 280 -1.62 -18.24 -23.59
N ASP A 281 -1.46 -17.18 -22.80
CA ASP A 281 -1.29 -15.84 -23.34
C ASP A 281 0.21 -15.47 -23.32
N THR A 282 0.78 -15.52 -24.52
CA THR A 282 2.09 -14.95 -24.85
C THR A 282 1.88 -13.68 -25.67
N SER A 283 1.14 -12.70 -25.15
CA SER A 283 1.31 -11.29 -25.57
C SER A 283 0.59 -10.33 -24.62
N ASN A 284 1.30 -9.82 -23.61
CA ASN A 284 1.19 -8.44 -23.10
C ASN A 284 2.21 -8.28 -21.96
N ASN A 285 3.31 -7.58 -22.22
CA ASN A 285 4.53 -7.59 -21.40
C ASN A 285 4.45 -6.90 -20.02
N ASP A 286 3.26 -6.57 -19.51
CA ASP A 286 3.10 -5.86 -18.23
C ASP A 286 2.61 -6.71 -17.05
N SER A 287 2.28 -7.98 -17.26
CA SER A 287 1.85 -8.88 -16.18
C SER A 287 3.02 -9.63 -15.52
N PHE A 288 2.84 -10.03 -14.27
CA PHE A 288 3.72 -10.95 -13.57
C PHE A 288 3.47 -12.39 -14.02
N LEU A 289 4.51 -13.22 -14.06
CA LEU A 289 4.36 -14.65 -14.28
C LEU A 289 3.70 -15.31 -13.06
N VAL A 290 2.86 -16.31 -13.31
CA VAL A 290 2.30 -17.13 -12.23
C VAL A 290 3.42 -18.01 -11.66
N PRO A 291 3.66 -18.03 -10.33
CA PRO A 291 4.77 -18.76 -9.74
C PRO A 291 4.74 -20.28 -9.92
N LEU A 292 3.56 -20.86 -10.18
CA LEU A 292 3.38 -22.30 -10.40
C LEU A 292 2.98 -22.56 -11.85
N SER A 293 3.67 -23.50 -12.49
CA SER A 293 3.48 -23.79 -13.92
C SER A 293 2.39 -24.83 -14.21
N TYR A 294 2.07 -25.71 -13.25
CA TYR A 294 1.05 -26.75 -13.42
C TYR A 294 0.50 -27.22 -12.07
N GLY A 295 -0.62 -27.95 -12.10
CA GLY A 295 -1.13 -28.69 -10.95
C GLY A 295 -1.62 -27.83 -9.79
N TRP A 296 -1.99 -26.58 -10.04
CA TRP A 296 -2.47 -25.64 -9.04
C TRP A 296 -3.86 -25.11 -9.39
N HIS A 297 -4.59 -24.65 -8.36
CA HIS A 297 -5.83 -23.91 -8.49
C HIS A 297 -5.86 -22.77 -7.46
N TYR A 298 -6.66 -21.75 -7.74
CA TYR A 298 -6.91 -20.66 -6.79
C TYR A 298 -7.80 -21.16 -5.66
N GLU A 299 -7.38 -20.94 -4.42
CA GLU A 299 -8.24 -21.13 -3.26
C GLU A 299 -9.13 -19.90 -3.07
N SER A 300 -10.37 -20.13 -2.62
CA SER A 300 -11.30 -19.04 -2.32
C SER A 300 -10.79 -18.22 -1.13
N GLY A 301 -10.48 -16.94 -1.34
CA GLY A 301 -10.16 -16.02 -0.25
C GLY A 301 -8.97 -15.07 -0.45
N THR A 302 -8.74 -14.57 -1.66
CA THR A 302 -7.81 -13.44 -1.82
C THR A 302 -8.34 -12.25 -1.02
N TRP A 303 -7.48 -11.65 -0.19
CA TRP A 303 -7.78 -10.53 0.71
C TRP A 303 -8.57 -10.87 1.97
N HIS A 304 -9.40 -11.92 1.97
CA HIS A 304 -10.15 -12.38 3.15
C HIS A 304 -10.40 -13.89 3.13
N TYR A 305 -10.15 -14.57 4.25
CA TYR A 305 -10.57 -15.96 4.43
C TYR A 305 -12.10 -16.09 4.40
N PRO A 306 -12.65 -17.26 4.04
CA PRO A 306 -14.10 -17.53 4.10
C PRO A 306 -14.73 -17.27 5.49
N GLY A 307 -13.94 -17.32 6.57
CA GLY A 307 -14.35 -17.02 7.94
C GLY A 307 -14.23 -15.54 8.37
N GLY A 308 -13.90 -14.63 7.46
CA GLY A 308 -13.87 -13.17 7.71
C GLY A 308 -12.56 -12.59 8.24
N GLY A 309 -11.50 -13.40 8.42
CA GLY A 309 -10.16 -12.90 8.74
C GLY A 309 -9.45 -12.35 7.49
N GLY A 310 -8.73 -11.23 7.61
CA GLY A 310 -7.96 -10.66 6.50
C GLY A 310 -6.85 -11.60 6.02
N HIS A 311 -6.74 -11.78 4.70
CA HIS A 311 -5.77 -12.66 4.07
C HIS A 311 -5.05 -11.91 2.94
N MET A 312 -3.98 -11.18 3.27
CA MET A 312 -3.27 -10.28 2.33
C MET A 312 -2.36 -11.03 1.32
N GLY A 313 -2.70 -12.27 0.98
CA GLY A 313 -2.00 -13.14 0.07
C GLY A 313 -2.93 -13.79 -0.94
N MET A 314 -2.33 -14.45 -1.93
CA MET A 314 -3.03 -15.30 -2.88
C MET A 314 -2.61 -16.74 -2.60
N ASP A 315 -3.58 -17.58 -2.26
CA ASP A 315 -3.34 -18.98 -1.95
C ASP A 315 -3.41 -19.81 -3.23
N PHE A 316 -2.32 -20.53 -3.49
CA PHE A 316 -2.20 -21.49 -4.57
C PHE A 316 -2.21 -22.89 -3.98
N SER A 317 -3.29 -23.63 -4.22
CA SER A 317 -3.40 -25.00 -3.75
C SER A 317 -2.98 -25.98 -4.84
N THR A 318 -2.13 -26.92 -4.47
CA THR A 318 -1.61 -27.97 -5.37
C THR A 318 -2.37 -29.29 -5.25
N GLY A 319 -3.48 -29.31 -4.49
CA GLY A 319 -4.28 -30.51 -4.26
C GLY A 319 -3.51 -31.67 -3.61
N GLY A 320 -2.44 -31.37 -2.87
CA GLY A 320 -1.57 -32.37 -2.23
C GLY A 320 -0.34 -32.78 -3.05
N THR A 321 -0.17 -32.22 -4.26
CA THR A 321 1.04 -32.45 -5.06
C THR A 321 2.22 -31.69 -4.47
N ILE A 322 3.29 -32.39 -4.11
CA ILE A 322 4.54 -31.83 -3.57
C ILE A 322 5.64 -31.77 -4.63
N ASN A 323 6.70 -31.00 -4.38
CA ASN A 323 7.86 -30.84 -5.26
C ASN A 323 7.57 -30.19 -6.63
N ILE A 324 6.56 -29.32 -6.70
CA ILE A 324 6.36 -28.46 -7.87
C ILE A 324 7.36 -27.30 -7.80
N PRO A 325 8.18 -27.06 -8.83
CA PRO A 325 9.09 -25.91 -8.85
C PRO A 325 8.33 -24.59 -8.79
N VAL A 326 8.73 -23.73 -7.86
CA VAL A 326 8.23 -22.35 -7.76
C VAL A 326 9.14 -21.46 -8.60
N GLN A 327 8.57 -20.73 -9.54
CA GLN A 327 9.27 -19.79 -10.40
C GLN A 327 9.07 -18.36 -9.91
N ALA A 328 10.09 -17.53 -10.06
CA ALA A 328 9.99 -16.11 -9.75
C ALA A 328 9.02 -15.42 -10.74
N PRO A 329 8.03 -14.64 -10.26
CA PRO A 329 7.09 -13.92 -11.12
C PRO A 329 7.74 -12.92 -12.09
N ALA A 330 8.94 -12.46 -11.76
CA ALA A 330 9.79 -11.60 -12.57
C ALA A 330 11.24 -11.67 -12.05
N ALA A 331 12.19 -11.16 -12.84
CA ALA A 331 13.58 -11.05 -12.41
C ALA A 331 13.69 -10.17 -11.14
N GLY A 332 14.52 -10.59 -10.20
CA GLY A 332 14.65 -9.91 -8.92
C GLY A 332 15.76 -10.49 -8.06
N VAL A 333 15.87 -9.99 -6.83
CA VAL A 333 16.88 -10.39 -5.85
C VAL A 333 16.18 -10.98 -4.64
N ILE A 334 16.70 -12.09 -4.12
CA ILE A 334 16.20 -12.67 -2.87
C ILE A 334 16.80 -11.90 -1.70
N LEU A 335 15.93 -11.33 -0.86
CA LEU A 335 16.32 -10.59 0.35
C LEU A 335 16.46 -11.50 1.56
N HIS A 336 15.65 -12.56 1.63
CA HIS A 336 15.61 -13.45 2.78
C HIS A 336 15.10 -14.84 2.38
N THR A 337 15.64 -15.87 3.01
CA THR A 337 15.16 -17.25 2.93
C THR A 337 15.13 -17.87 4.31
N TYR A 338 14.09 -18.63 4.62
CA TYR A 338 14.03 -19.47 5.81
C TYR A 338 13.77 -20.93 5.42
N SER A 339 14.72 -21.81 5.72
CA SER A 339 14.63 -23.25 5.47
C SER A 339 14.90 -24.00 6.78
N GLY A 340 14.11 -25.05 7.05
CA GLY A 340 14.26 -25.86 8.27
C GLY A 340 12.95 -26.35 8.87
N CYS A 341 11.81 -25.93 8.32
CA CYS A 341 10.51 -26.50 8.68
C CYS A 341 10.31 -27.84 7.98
N GLY A 342 9.77 -28.83 8.72
CA GLY A 342 9.19 -30.02 8.10
C GLY A 342 8.04 -29.66 7.15
N ASN A 343 7.61 -30.60 6.33
CA ASN A 343 6.62 -30.41 5.26
C ASN A 343 5.40 -29.57 5.71
N GLY A 344 5.37 -28.28 5.34
CA GLY A 344 4.20 -27.42 5.44
C GLY A 344 3.75 -27.01 6.86
N TYR A 345 4.60 -27.06 7.88
CA TYR A 345 4.16 -26.72 9.25
C TYR A 345 3.84 -25.23 9.46
N SER A 346 2.58 -24.95 9.82
CA SER A 346 2.03 -23.61 10.14
C SER A 346 2.44 -23.04 11.51
N ASN A 347 3.36 -23.69 12.24
CA ASN A 347 3.92 -23.19 13.52
C ASN A 347 5.45 -22.97 13.45
N CYS A 348 6.01 -23.01 12.25
CA CYS A 348 7.43 -22.80 11.97
C CYS A 348 7.58 -21.67 10.94
N GLY A 349 8.78 -21.11 10.78
CA GLY A 349 9.05 -20.02 9.83
C GLY A 349 9.23 -18.65 10.47
N ILE A 350 9.63 -17.67 9.64
CA ILE A 350 9.80 -16.27 10.02
C ILE A 350 9.03 -15.39 9.02
N PRO A 351 7.89 -14.76 9.40
CA PRO A 351 7.23 -14.80 10.70
C PRO A 351 6.70 -16.19 11.07
N ILE A 352 6.45 -16.41 12.37
CA ILE A 352 5.92 -17.68 12.89
C ILE A 352 4.66 -18.06 12.13
N GLY A 353 4.68 -19.26 11.57
CA GLY A 353 3.61 -19.85 10.79
C GLY A 353 3.73 -19.68 9.28
N GLY A 354 4.74 -18.95 8.79
CA GLY A 354 5.03 -18.86 7.36
C GLY A 354 5.69 -20.10 6.75
N GLY A 355 6.06 -21.12 7.54
CA GLY A 355 6.77 -22.31 7.07
C GLY A 355 8.14 -21.99 6.45
N ASN A 356 8.60 -22.83 5.52
CA ASN A 356 9.76 -22.47 4.70
C ASN A 356 9.35 -21.35 3.74
N ASN A 357 10.12 -20.25 3.73
CA ASN A 357 9.74 -19.05 3.00
C ASN A 357 10.89 -18.33 2.30
N VAL A 358 10.55 -17.52 1.29
CA VAL A 358 11.47 -16.71 0.49
C VAL A 358 10.88 -15.33 0.31
N LEU A 359 11.66 -14.27 0.49
CA LEU A 359 11.28 -12.90 0.17
C LEU A 359 12.00 -12.44 -1.10
N LEU A 360 11.25 -12.28 -2.18
CA LEU A 360 11.74 -11.76 -3.46
C LEU A 360 11.49 -10.25 -3.54
N LEU A 361 12.52 -9.49 -3.91
CA LEU A 361 12.39 -8.11 -4.34
C LEU A 361 12.50 -8.05 -5.86
N THR A 362 11.43 -7.63 -6.52
CA THR A 362 11.38 -7.53 -7.98
C THR A 362 10.93 -6.14 -8.41
N LYS A 363 11.39 -5.69 -9.58
CA LYS A 363 10.98 -4.43 -10.18
C LYS A 363 10.20 -4.71 -11.45
N LYS A 364 9.01 -4.13 -11.57
CA LYS A 364 8.20 -4.17 -12.80
C LYS A 364 7.76 -2.74 -13.10
N GLY A 365 8.14 -2.22 -14.27
CA GLY A 365 8.01 -0.81 -14.58
C GLY A 365 8.79 0.07 -13.60
N ASN A 366 8.15 1.13 -13.08
CA ASN A 366 8.73 2.03 -12.07
C ASN A 366 8.43 1.63 -10.62
N THR A 367 7.78 0.48 -10.40
CA THR A 367 7.38 0.03 -9.07
C THR A 367 8.23 -1.15 -8.62
N ILE A 368 8.72 -1.08 -7.38
CA ILE A 368 9.40 -2.19 -6.70
C ILE A 368 8.38 -2.94 -5.86
N TYR A 369 8.37 -4.25 -5.98
CA TYR A 369 7.47 -5.16 -5.28
C TYR A 369 8.29 -6.08 -4.39
N ALA A 370 7.88 -6.18 -3.13
CA ALA A 370 8.35 -7.21 -2.20
C ALA A 370 7.32 -8.33 -2.16
N MET A 371 7.69 -9.52 -2.63
CA MET A 371 6.83 -10.68 -2.78
C MET A 371 7.31 -11.81 -1.87
N PRO A 372 6.67 -12.02 -0.70
CA PRO A 372 6.97 -13.17 0.14
C PRO A 372 6.23 -14.43 -0.33
N PHE A 373 6.95 -15.54 -0.39
CA PHE A 373 6.44 -16.88 -0.65
C PHE A 373 6.52 -17.70 0.62
N TYR A 374 5.41 -18.35 1.00
CA TYR A 374 5.29 -19.09 2.26
C TYR A 374 4.94 -20.57 2.00
N HIS A 375 5.07 -21.38 3.05
CA HIS A 375 4.62 -22.78 3.08
C HIS A 375 5.28 -23.71 2.05
N MET A 376 6.49 -23.40 1.60
CA MET A 376 7.22 -24.26 0.67
C MET A 376 7.69 -25.55 1.36
N THR A 377 7.76 -26.65 0.60
CA THR A 377 8.26 -27.94 1.12
C THR A 377 9.78 -27.89 1.36
N SER A 378 10.53 -27.20 0.50
CA SER A 378 11.97 -26.96 0.63
C SER A 378 12.37 -25.71 -0.16
N ILE A 379 13.59 -25.19 0.07
CA ILE A 379 14.12 -24.03 -0.65
C ILE A 379 15.50 -24.34 -1.20
N ALA A 380 15.64 -24.12 -2.50
CA ALA A 380 16.92 -23.98 -3.19
C ALA A 380 16.76 -22.88 -4.23
N VAL A 381 17.39 -21.73 -4.01
CA VAL A 381 17.36 -20.59 -4.94
C VAL A 381 18.59 -20.68 -5.82
N THR A 382 18.40 -20.60 -7.14
CA THR A 382 19.45 -20.64 -8.17
C THR A 382 19.60 -19.32 -8.88
#